data_AF-A0A497DYX3-F1
#
_entry.id   AF-A0A497DYX3-F1
#
_cell.length_a   1.000
_cell.length_b   1.000
_cell.length_c   1.000
_cell.angle_alpha   90.00
_cell.angle_beta   90.00
_cell.angle_gamma   90.00
#
_symmetry.space_group_name_H-M   'P 1'
#
loop_
_entity.id
_entity.type
_entity.pdbx_description
1 polymer ?
#
loop_
_entity_poly.entity_id
_entity_poly.type
_entity_poly.pdbx_seq_one_letter_code
_entity_poly.pdbx_strand_id
1 'polypeptide(L)'
;MADKILDSWKEIAQYLKRDVRTCQRWEKELGLPVHRFEDSPRSRVFAYQKEIDHWLREKFGSKELTTPSKKITTTKIVTLLIIIGAIIVLIWLLASLIRHREPYDFKLERNTLVIIDQKGRHLWKHTFDHITLSSEKEYRNHFQKKQLVITPANKAEWTLPWIYIGDINNDQHQEVLFFIWWDKPQPESYLYCFNHQGKILWKYLPKEVPIFGQVTYSKNYRGHGFILEDFDQDGSSEIVAIFHCPTFFPTLLVLLNCEGECLGKYWNSGRINDVLTADFDGDGQKEIIIGFQNNEWRQEGIAVLSPDHL
;
A
#
# COMPACT_ATOMS: atom_id res chain seq x y z
N MET A 1 15.00 -71.77 -31.10
CA MET A 1 14.64 -70.48 -30.48
C MET A 1 14.01 -69.63 -31.58
N ALA A 2 12.76 -69.21 -31.41
CA ALA A 2 12.04 -68.45 -32.44
C ALA A 2 12.67 -67.07 -32.61
N ASP A 3 13.05 -66.71 -33.83
CA ASP A 3 13.58 -65.37 -34.12
C ASP A 3 12.47 -64.34 -33.97
N LYS A 4 12.74 -63.28 -33.19
CA LYS A 4 11.76 -62.24 -32.90
C LYS A 4 11.55 -61.39 -34.16
N ILE A 5 10.33 -61.43 -34.69
CA ILE A 5 9.91 -60.68 -35.87
C ILE A 5 9.40 -59.31 -35.41
N LEU A 6 9.82 -58.25 -36.10
CA LEU A 6 9.27 -56.90 -35.97
C LEU A 6 8.23 -56.72 -37.06
N ASP A 7 6.97 -56.52 -36.72
CA ASP A 7 5.83 -56.68 -37.63
C ASP A 7 5.31 -55.36 -38.25
N SER A 8 5.98 -54.25 -37.94
CA SER A 8 5.60 -52.94 -38.44
C SER A 8 6.76 -51.95 -38.49
N TRP A 9 6.61 -50.91 -39.31
CA TRP A 9 7.54 -49.79 -39.34
C TRP A 9 7.78 -49.13 -37.97
N LYS A 10 6.76 -49.11 -37.11
CA LYS A 10 6.86 -48.52 -35.78
C LYS A 10 7.74 -49.38 -34.86
N GLU A 11 7.58 -50.70 -34.92
CA GLU A 11 8.43 -51.63 -34.18
C GLU A 11 9.88 -51.61 -34.68
N ILE A 12 10.09 -51.56 -36.00
CA ILE A 12 11.42 -51.42 -36.61
C ILE A 12 12.09 -50.10 -36.17
N ALA A 13 11.35 -49.00 -36.22
CA ALA A 13 11.82 -47.68 -35.80
C ALA A 13 12.18 -47.64 -34.30
N GLN A 14 11.34 -48.26 -33.47
CA GLN A 14 11.59 -48.37 -32.03
C GLN A 14 12.82 -49.24 -31.73
N TYR A 15 12.98 -50.35 -32.45
CA TYR A 15 14.15 -51.22 -32.32
C TYR A 15 15.45 -50.48 -32.69
N LEU A 16 15.42 -49.72 -33.79
CA LEU A 16 16.55 -48.91 -34.26
C LEU A 16 16.75 -47.60 -33.47
N LYS A 17 15.81 -47.24 -32.59
CA LYS A 17 15.73 -45.93 -31.90
C LYS A 17 15.81 -44.74 -32.86
N ARG A 18 15.09 -44.82 -33.99
CA ARG A 18 15.01 -43.79 -35.03
C ARG A 18 13.56 -43.51 -35.42
N ASP A 19 13.33 -42.43 -36.16
CA ASP A 19 12.02 -42.14 -36.74
C ASP A 19 11.67 -43.07 -37.90
N VAL A 20 10.38 -43.39 -38.03
CA VAL A 20 9.84 -44.24 -39.11
C VAL A 20 10.25 -43.75 -40.51
N ARG A 21 10.23 -42.43 -40.74
CA ARG A 21 10.65 -41.84 -42.02
C ARG A 21 12.12 -42.11 -42.33
N THR A 22 12.98 -42.16 -41.30
CA THR A 22 14.39 -42.50 -41.45
C THR A 22 14.56 -43.96 -41.85
N CYS A 23 13.81 -44.87 -41.22
CA CYS A 23 13.85 -46.30 -41.54
C CYS A 23 13.34 -46.58 -42.98
N GLN A 24 12.26 -45.93 -43.41
CA GLN A 24 11.76 -46.04 -44.79
C GLN A 24 12.74 -45.50 -45.82
N ARG A 25 13.45 -44.43 -45.48
CA ARG A 25 14.53 -43.91 -46.33
C ARG A 25 15.69 -44.90 -46.40
N TRP A 26 16.07 -45.52 -45.29
CA TRP A 26 17.14 -46.53 -45.25
C TRP A 26 16.81 -47.80 -46.04
N GLU A 27 15.54 -48.23 -46.08
CA GLU A 27 15.09 -49.30 -46.99
C GLU A 27 15.38 -48.93 -48.44
N LYS A 28 15.00 -47.71 -48.87
CA LYS A 28 15.16 -47.25 -50.26
C LYS A 28 16.60 -46.94 -50.66
N GLU A 29 17.36 -46.28 -49.79
CA GLU A 29 18.66 -45.70 -50.13
C GLU A 29 19.84 -46.55 -49.66
N LEU A 30 19.67 -47.30 -48.55
CA LEU A 30 20.76 -48.03 -47.89
C LEU A 30 20.53 -49.55 -47.82
N GLY A 31 19.40 -50.03 -48.35
CA GLY A 31 19.04 -51.44 -48.41
C GLY A 31 18.78 -52.06 -47.03
N LEU A 32 18.08 -51.36 -46.13
CA LEU A 32 17.63 -51.92 -44.86
C LEU A 32 16.81 -53.22 -45.12
N PRO A 33 17.16 -54.36 -44.50
CA PRO A 33 16.46 -55.64 -44.71
C PRO A 33 15.07 -55.57 -44.09
N VAL A 34 14.08 -55.30 -44.94
CA VAL A 34 12.65 -55.28 -44.62
C VAL A 34 11.94 -56.12 -45.68
N HIS A 35 11.14 -57.07 -45.23
CA HIS A 35 10.42 -58.01 -46.07
C HIS A 35 8.93 -57.64 -46.15
N ARG A 36 8.28 -58.01 -47.25
CA ARG A 36 6.86 -57.79 -47.49
C ARG A 36 6.20 -59.11 -47.88
N PHE A 37 4.99 -59.37 -47.38
CA PHE A 37 4.27 -60.62 -47.66
C PHE A 37 3.83 -60.75 -49.13
N GLU A 38 3.62 -59.62 -49.81
CA GLU A 38 3.32 -59.54 -51.25
C GLU A 38 4.15 -58.40 -51.83
N ASP A 39 4.66 -58.52 -53.06
CA ASP A 39 5.47 -57.51 -53.79
C ASP A 39 4.68 -56.24 -54.19
N SER A 40 3.69 -55.87 -53.39
CA SER A 40 2.87 -54.67 -53.53
C SER A 40 3.35 -53.55 -52.60
N PRO A 41 3.37 -52.28 -53.03
CA PRO A 41 3.75 -51.13 -52.21
C PRO A 41 2.91 -50.94 -50.93
N ARG A 42 1.71 -51.56 -50.85
CA ARG A 42 0.76 -51.47 -49.72
C ARG A 42 0.81 -52.66 -48.73
N SER A 43 1.69 -53.63 -48.94
CA SER A 43 1.78 -54.82 -48.10
C SER A 43 2.30 -54.54 -46.69
N ARG A 44 1.88 -55.36 -45.71
CA ARG A 44 2.46 -55.36 -44.35
C ARG A 44 3.95 -55.67 -44.43
N VAL A 45 4.75 -54.86 -43.73
CA VAL A 45 6.21 -54.99 -43.66
C VAL A 45 6.60 -55.78 -42.41
N PHE A 46 7.64 -56.59 -42.50
CA PHE A 46 8.25 -57.20 -41.31
C PHE A 46 9.77 -57.28 -41.47
N ALA A 47 10.49 -57.39 -40.36
CA ALA A 47 11.93 -57.58 -40.39
C ALA A 47 12.39 -58.51 -39.26
N TYR A 48 13.43 -59.30 -39.52
CA TYR A 48 14.06 -60.13 -38.52
C TYR A 48 15.11 -59.30 -37.76
N GLN A 49 15.07 -59.32 -36.43
CA GLN A 49 16.03 -58.57 -35.60
C GLN A 49 17.49 -58.89 -35.96
N LYS A 50 17.81 -60.17 -36.21
CA LYS A 50 19.16 -60.61 -36.58
C LYS A 50 19.66 -60.00 -37.90
N GLU A 51 18.78 -59.86 -38.89
CA GLU A 51 19.13 -59.25 -40.19
C GLU A 51 19.39 -57.76 -40.03
N ILE A 52 18.55 -57.06 -39.24
CA ILE A 52 18.77 -55.66 -38.91
C ILE A 52 20.11 -55.47 -38.18
N ASP A 53 20.39 -56.31 -37.18
CA ASP A 53 21.65 -56.24 -36.41
C ASP A 53 22.86 -56.54 -37.29
N HIS A 54 22.75 -57.50 -38.21
CA HIS A 54 23.80 -57.80 -39.19
C HIS A 54 24.02 -56.62 -40.13
N TRP A 55 22.96 -56.06 -40.71
CA TRP A 55 23.02 -54.90 -41.58
C TRP A 55 23.60 -53.67 -40.87
N LEU A 56 23.25 -53.45 -39.60
CA LEU A 56 23.84 -52.39 -38.78
C LEU A 56 25.35 -52.60 -38.58
N ARG A 57 25.78 -53.84 -38.34
CA ARG A 57 27.21 -54.17 -38.21
C ARG A 57 27.95 -54.01 -39.54
N GLU A 58 27.36 -54.37 -40.67
CA GLU A 58 28.01 -54.20 -41.98
C GLU A 58 28.08 -52.74 -42.44
N LYS A 59 27.01 -51.96 -42.24
CA LYS A 59 26.93 -50.57 -42.71
C LYS A 59 27.52 -49.55 -41.75
N PHE A 60 27.47 -49.80 -40.44
CA PHE A 60 27.88 -48.86 -39.39
C PHE A 60 28.92 -49.44 -38.41
N GLY A 61 29.42 -50.66 -38.65
CA GLY A 61 30.42 -51.33 -37.82
C GLY A 61 31.83 -50.79 -38.00
N SER A 62 32.07 -49.60 -37.45
CA SER A 62 33.36 -49.16 -36.86
C SER A 62 33.24 -47.75 -36.30
N LYS A 63 32.31 -47.55 -35.35
CA LYS A 63 32.45 -46.54 -34.30
C LYS A 63 31.47 -46.79 -33.16
N GLU A 64 32.03 -46.99 -31.97
CA GLU A 64 31.31 -47.04 -30.70
C GLU A 64 30.23 -45.94 -30.62
N LEU A 65 28.99 -46.33 -30.39
CA LEU A 65 27.91 -45.41 -30.03
C LEU A 65 28.00 -45.11 -28.53
N THR A 66 29.01 -44.36 -28.11
CA THR A 66 29.00 -43.64 -26.82
C THR A 66 28.66 -42.17 -27.10
N THR A 67 27.39 -41.82 -27.00
CA THR A 67 26.98 -40.42 -26.99
C THR A 67 27.01 -39.90 -25.54
N PRO A 68 27.75 -38.84 -25.20
CA PRO A 68 27.63 -38.23 -23.89
C PRO A 68 26.34 -37.41 -23.86
N SER A 69 25.30 -37.96 -23.21
CA SER A 69 24.18 -37.15 -22.71
C SER A 69 24.74 -36.19 -21.65
N LYS A 70 24.82 -34.89 -21.95
CA LYS A 70 25.05 -33.86 -20.93
C LYS A 70 23.84 -33.86 -19.99
N LYS A 71 23.89 -34.68 -18.95
CA LYS A 71 23.02 -34.54 -17.78
C LYS A 71 23.41 -33.22 -17.12
N ILE A 72 22.59 -32.19 -17.29
CA ILE A 72 22.61 -31.03 -16.39
C ILE A 72 22.34 -31.61 -15.01
N THR A 73 23.37 -31.64 -14.16
CA THR A 73 23.30 -32.21 -12.82
C THR A 73 22.29 -31.43 -12.01
N THR A 74 21.13 -32.04 -11.76
CA THR A 74 20.03 -31.54 -10.92
C THR A 74 20.51 -31.05 -9.55
N THR A 75 21.61 -31.61 -9.03
CA THR A 75 22.26 -31.16 -7.80
C THR A 75 22.74 -29.71 -7.84
N LYS A 76 23.25 -29.20 -8.97
CA LYS A 76 23.71 -27.80 -9.09
C LYS A 76 22.56 -26.79 -9.10
N ILE A 77 21.41 -27.19 -9.63
CA ILE A 77 20.20 -26.35 -9.64
C ILE A 77 19.58 -26.34 -8.23
N VAL A 78 19.52 -27.50 -7.57
CA VAL A 78 19.01 -27.60 -6.19
C VAL A 78 19.87 -26.82 -5.21
N THR A 79 21.21 -26.90 -5.30
CA THR A 79 22.10 -26.08 -4.43
C THR A 79 21.95 -24.59 -4.70
N LEU A 80 21.79 -24.18 -5.96
CA LEU A 80 21.56 -22.77 -6.31
C LEU A 80 20.23 -22.27 -5.75
N LEU A 81 19.16 -23.06 -5.84
CA LEU A 81 17.86 -22.72 -5.28
C LEU A 81 17.88 -22.65 -3.74
N ILE A 82 18.63 -23.53 -3.08
CA ILE A 82 18.84 -23.47 -1.63
C ILE A 82 19.59 -22.19 -1.24
N ILE A 83 20.64 -21.82 -1.98
CA ILE A 83 21.40 -20.59 -1.74
C ILE A 83 20.50 -19.35 -1.96
N ILE A 84 19.71 -19.32 -3.03
CA ILE A 84 18.75 -18.24 -3.30
C ILE A 84 17.70 -18.16 -2.17
N GLY A 85 17.14 -19.29 -1.74
CA GLY A 85 16.21 -19.35 -0.63
C GLY A 85 16.83 -18.85 0.68
N ALA A 86 18.07 -19.25 0.98
CA ALA A 86 18.81 -18.78 2.15
C ALA A 86 19.11 -17.28 2.09
N ILE A 87 19.41 -16.74 0.90
CA ILE A 87 19.60 -15.30 0.69
C ILE A 87 18.28 -14.56 0.88
N ILE A 88 17.16 -15.05 0.36
CA ILE A 88 15.83 -14.44 0.56
C ILE A 88 15.47 -14.43 2.05
N VAL A 89 15.69 -15.54 2.76
CA VAL A 89 15.46 -15.62 4.22
C VAL A 89 16.40 -14.67 4.97
N LEU A 90 17.67 -14.56 4.57
CA LEU A 90 18.61 -13.63 5.18
C LEU A 90 18.22 -12.17 4.92
N ILE A 91 17.78 -11.83 3.70
CA ILE A 91 17.25 -10.51 3.36
C ILE A 91 15.99 -10.22 4.18
N TRP A 92 15.08 -11.18 4.32
CA TRP A 92 13.88 -11.04 5.13
C TRP A 92 14.21 -10.88 6.61
N LEU A 93 15.18 -11.64 7.15
CA LEU A 93 15.66 -11.50 8.51
C LEU A 93 16.34 -10.16 8.75
N LEU A 94 17.19 -9.71 7.83
CA LEU A 94 17.85 -8.40 7.88
C LEU A 94 16.83 -7.26 7.74
N ALA A 95 15.84 -7.39 6.88
CA ALA A 95 14.72 -6.45 6.76
C ALA A 95 13.84 -6.45 8.02
N SER A 96 13.62 -7.60 8.66
CA SER A 96 12.89 -7.70 9.93
C SER A 96 13.64 -7.09 11.11
N LEU A 97 14.99 -7.08 11.05
CA LEU A 97 15.85 -6.36 11.99
C LEU A 97 15.78 -4.84 11.75
N ILE A 98 15.47 -4.42 10.53
CA ILE A 98 15.00 -3.06 10.20
C ILE A 98 13.49 -3.01 10.48
N ARG A 99 13.08 -3.27 11.72
CA ARG A 99 11.71 -2.96 12.13
C ARG A 99 11.56 -1.45 11.97
N HIS A 100 10.77 -1.02 10.97
CA HIS A 100 10.53 0.40 10.71
C HIS A 100 10.13 1.04 12.04
N ARG A 101 10.88 2.07 12.42
CA ARG A 101 10.60 2.77 13.64
C ARG A 101 9.47 3.73 13.30
N GLU A 102 8.29 3.41 13.80
CA GLU A 102 7.11 4.24 13.58
C GLU A 102 7.10 5.42 14.55
N PRO A 103 6.61 6.59 14.09
CA PRO A 103 6.14 7.64 14.98
C PRO A 103 5.27 7.07 16.10
N TYR A 104 5.46 7.58 17.30
CA TYR A 104 4.68 7.15 18.46
C TYR A 104 4.38 8.32 19.39
N ASP A 105 5.36 9.20 19.56
CA ASP A 105 5.25 10.37 20.42
C ASP A 105 6.03 11.54 19.82
N PHE A 106 5.90 12.73 20.42
CA PHE A 106 6.52 13.96 19.95
C PHE A 106 7.25 14.70 21.07
N LYS A 107 8.03 15.71 20.71
CA LYS A 107 8.51 16.80 21.56
C LYS A 107 8.42 18.09 20.77
N LEU A 108 8.25 19.22 21.46
CA LEU A 108 8.22 20.53 20.84
C LEU A 108 9.31 21.44 21.40
N GLU A 109 10.22 21.83 20.51
CA GLU A 109 11.34 22.72 20.82
C GLU A 109 11.15 24.04 20.05
N ARG A 110 10.56 25.04 20.70
CA ARG A 110 10.22 26.35 20.10
C ARG A 110 9.32 26.22 18.88
N ASN A 111 9.89 26.27 17.67
CA ASN A 111 9.22 26.15 16.38
C ASN A 111 9.58 24.83 15.67
N THR A 112 10.10 23.85 16.40
CA THR A 112 10.51 22.56 15.86
C THR A 112 9.69 21.42 16.46
N LEU A 113 9.00 20.68 15.61
CA LEU A 113 8.38 19.40 15.93
C LEU A 113 9.43 18.29 15.85
N VAL A 114 9.58 17.52 16.91
CA VAL A 114 10.48 16.36 16.96
C VAL A 114 9.63 15.12 17.18
N ILE A 115 9.75 14.11 16.32
CA ILE A 115 9.03 12.84 16.44
C ILE A 115 9.96 11.75 16.94
N ILE A 116 9.44 10.97 17.88
CA ILE A 116 10.16 9.90 18.57
C ILE A 116 9.37 8.59 18.49
N ASP A 117 10.09 7.46 18.55
CA ASP A 117 9.47 6.14 18.62
C ASP A 117 9.02 5.78 20.05
N GLN A 118 8.38 4.61 20.18
CA GLN A 118 7.90 4.07 21.45
C GLN A 118 8.99 3.93 22.53
N LYS A 119 10.27 3.84 22.15
CA LYS A 119 11.41 3.75 23.07
C LYS A 119 12.01 5.13 23.38
N GLY A 120 11.38 6.21 22.91
CA GLY A 120 11.83 7.59 23.07
C GLY A 120 13.00 7.99 22.17
N ARG A 121 13.32 7.19 21.14
CA ARG A 121 14.43 7.49 20.22
C ARG A 121 13.95 8.45 19.14
N HIS A 122 14.75 9.47 18.84
CA HIS A 122 14.51 10.40 17.74
C HIS A 122 14.37 9.67 16.40
N LEU A 123 13.33 10.02 15.65
CA LEU A 123 13.11 9.58 14.27
C LEU A 123 13.45 10.70 13.30
N TRP A 124 12.70 11.79 13.36
CA TRP A 124 12.87 12.95 12.50
C TRP A 124 12.38 14.21 13.20
N LYS A 125 12.70 15.36 12.63
CA LYS A 125 12.24 16.66 13.10
C LYS A 125 11.91 17.58 11.93
N HIS A 126 10.98 18.50 12.16
CA HIS A 126 10.59 19.52 11.20
C HIS A 126 10.57 20.89 11.89
N THR A 127 11.28 21.85 11.33
CA THR A 127 11.36 23.23 11.83
C THR A 127 10.46 24.12 10.96
N PHE A 128 9.54 24.82 11.60
CA PHE A 128 8.63 25.75 10.92
C PHE A 128 9.24 27.15 10.90
N ASP A 129 9.68 27.61 9.74
CA ASP A 129 10.27 28.93 9.57
C ASP A 129 9.22 30.03 9.76
N HIS A 130 9.57 31.08 10.50
CA HIS A 130 8.72 32.24 10.76
C HIS A 130 7.38 31.96 11.46
N ILE A 131 7.21 30.77 12.04
CA ILE A 131 6.02 30.38 12.79
C ILE A 131 6.33 30.30 14.28
N THR A 132 5.42 30.80 15.10
CA THR A 132 5.44 30.59 16.55
C THR A 132 4.46 29.46 16.90
N LEU A 133 4.91 28.49 17.68
CA LEU A 133 4.06 27.40 18.18
C LEU A 133 3.77 27.60 19.67
N SER A 134 2.62 27.10 20.09
CA SER A 134 2.31 26.98 21.51
C SER A 134 3.21 25.98 22.22
N SER A 135 3.23 26.06 23.55
CA SER A 135 4.10 25.22 24.38
C SER A 135 3.79 23.74 24.19
N GLU A 136 4.80 22.87 24.40
CA GLU A 136 4.60 21.43 24.38
C GLU A 136 3.45 21.01 25.30
N LYS A 137 3.36 21.60 26.50
CA LYS A 137 2.28 21.34 27.46
C LYS A 137 0.89 21.55 26.86
N GLU A 138 0.70 22.59 26.05
CA GLU A 138 -0.58 22.81 25.38
C GLU A 138 -0.84 21.74 24.32
N TYR A 139 0.14 21.41 23.48
CA TYR A 139 -0.03 20.31 22.52
C TYR A 139 -0.30 18.96 23.21
N ARG A 140 0.24 18.70 24.41
CA ARG A 140 -0.08 17.49 25.20
C ARG A 140 -1.56 17.45 25.61
N ASN A 141 -2.15 18.58 25.96
CA ASN A 141 -3.58 18.70 26.26
C ASN A 141 -4.45 18.43 25.00
N HIS A 142 -3.84 18.48 23.82
CA HIS A 142 -4.47 18.28 22.52
C HIS A 142 -3.90 17.06 21.76
N PHE A 143 -3.26 16.11 22.46
CA PHE A 143 -2.74 14.86 21.90
C PHE A 143 -3.48 13.67 22.52
N GLN A 144 -4.11 12.78 21.76
CA GLN A 144 -4.42 12.78 20.32
C GLN A 144 -5.89 12.51 20.04
N LYS A 145 -6.71 12.51 21.10
CA LYS A 145 -8.15 12.31 21.03
C LYS A 145 -8.81 13.47 21.75
N LYS A 146 -10.09 13.69 21.43
CA LYS A 146 -10.91 14.63 22.20
C LYS A 146 -10.91 14.22 23.66
N GLN A 147 -10.54 15.14 24.55
CA GLN A 147 -10.42 14.87 25.98
C GLN A 147 -10.82 16.07 26.82
N LEU A 148 -11.20 15.81 28.06
CA LEU A 148 -11.53 16.86 29.03
C LEU A 148 -10.26 17.26 29.77
N VAL A 149 -9.89 18.54 29.69
CA VAL A 149 -8.69 19.09 30.32
C VAL A 149 -9.08 20.12 31.37
N ILE A 150 -8.36 20.16 32.48
CA ILE A 150 -8.49 21.21 33.49
C ILE A 150 -7.51 22.34 33.15
N THR A 151 -8.03 23.51 32.82
CA THR A 151 -7.24 24.71 32.53
C THR A 151 -6.56 25.25 33.80
N PRO A 152 -5.53 26.10 33.69
CA PRO A 152 -4.91 26.76 34.86
C PRO A 152 -5.90 27.59 35.70
N ALA A 153 -7.02 28.02 35.11
CA ALA A 153 -8.11 28.71 35.81
C ALA A 153 -9.07 27.76 36.55
N ASN A 154 -8.72 26.47 36.68
CA ASN A 154 -9.53 25.42 37.30
C ASN A 154 -10.90 25.21 36.62
N LYS A 155 -10.97 25.44 35.32
CA LYS A 155 -12.15 25.21 34.49
C LYS A 155 -11.93 23.97 33.62
N ALA A 156 -12.89 23.05 33.63
CA ALA A 156 -12.90 21.88 32.76
C ALA A 156 -13.36 22.27 31.35
N GLU A 157 -12.55 21.97 30.34
CA GLU A 157 -12.84 22.28 28.93
C GLU A 157 -12.51 21.07 28.04
N TRP A 158 -13.40 20.78 27.10
CA TRP A 158 -13.13 19.77 26.07
C TRP A 158 -12.16 20.35 25.05
N THR A 159 -11.11 19.60 24.74
CA THR A 159 -10.10 19.95 23.74
C THR A 159 -10.19 19.00 22.56
N LEU A 160 -10.06 19.54 21.35
CA LEU A 160 -9.92 18.76 20.12
C LEU A 160 -8.44 18.54 19.79
N PRO A 161 -8.09 17.42 19.16
CA PRO A 161 -6.72 17.16 18.70
C PRO A 161 -6.12 18.30 17.88
N TRP A 162 -4.86 18.62 18.18
CA TRP A 162 -3.98 19.43 17.32
C TRP A 162 -2.86 18.58 16.71
N ILE A 163 -2.60 17.42 17.30
CA ILE A 163 -1.64 16.45 16.80
C ILE A 163 -2.23 15.05 16.95
N TYR A 164 -2.06 14.25 15.90
CA TYR A 164 -2.45 12.84 15.87
C TYR A 164 -1.33 12.04 15.23
N ILE A 165 -1.06 10.85 15.78
CA ILE A 165 -0.06 9.94 15.26
C ILE A 165 -0.74 8.57 15.09
N GLY A 166 -0.87 8.14 13.85
CA GLY A 166 -1.54 6.89 13.50
C GLY A 166 -1.65 6.71 11.99
N ASP A 167 -1.98 5.48 11.59
CA ASP A 167 -2.22 5.10 10.19
C ASP A 167 -3.55 5.71 9.73
N ILE A 168 -3.49 6.65 8.78
CA ILE A 168 -4.69 7.33 8.26
C ILE A 168 -5.05 6.90 6.83
N ASN A 169 -4.17 6.18 6.14
CA ASN A 169 -4.33 5.78 4.74
C ASN A 169 -4.28 4.25 4.56
N ASN A 170 -4.30 3.50 5.67
CA ASN A 170 -4.26 2.04 5.75
C ASN A 170 -3.01 1.42 5.10
N ASP A 171 -1.87 2.12 5.15
CA ASP A 171 -0.60 1.63 4.58
C ASP A 171 0.31 0.91 5.60
N GLN A 172 -0.18 0.73 6.83
CA GLN A 172 0.51 0.12 7.98
C GLN A 172 1.67 0.94 8.55
N HIS A 173 1.85 2.17 8.10
CA HIS A 173 2.76 3.14 8.71
C HIS A 173 1.97 4.21 9.46
N GLN A 174 2.63 4.89 10.41
CA GLN A 174 1.99 5.98 11.14
C GLN A 174 2.31 7.33 10.50
N GLU A 175 1.26 8.05 10.10
CA GLU A 175 1.33 9.44 9.72
C GLU A 175 1.31 10.33 10.96
N VAL A 176 1.80 11.56 10.78
CA VAL A 176 1.69 12.61 11.79
C VAL A 176 0.86 13.75 11.22
N LEU A 177 -0.37 13.88 11.71
CA LEU A 177 -1.17 15.07 11.50
C LEU A 177 -0.77 16.12 12.53
N PHE A 178 -0.47 17.34 12.07
CA PHE A 178 0.00 18.42 12.92
C PHE A 178 -0.62 19.76 12.53
N PHE A 179 -1.42 20.31 13.43
CA PHE A 179 -2.10 21.57 13.25
C PHE A 179 -1.31 22.71 13.90
N ILE A 180 -0.92 23.72 13.13
CA ILE A 180 -0.21 24.87 13.67
C ILE A 180 -1.15 25.72 14.54
N TRP A 181 -0.87 25.73 15.84
CA TRP A 181 -1.63 26.53 16.80
C TRP A 181 -0.77 27.54 17.58
N TRP A 182 -1.34 28.75 17.75
CA TRP A 182 -0.83 29.87 18.54
C TRP A 182 -1.96 30.81 18.99
N ASP A 183 -1.72 31.60 20.05
CA ASP A 183 -2.72 32.50 20.65
C ASP A 183 -3.06 33.73 19.77
N LYS A 184 -2.17 34.10 18.85
CA LYS A 184 -2.34 35.18 17.88
C LYS A 184 -2.48 34.63 16.47
N PRO A 185 -3.35 35.25 15.62
CA PRO A 185 -3.48 34.79 14.25
C PRO A 185 -2.18 35.10 13.52
N GLN A 186 -1.67 34.11 12.79
CA GLN A 186 -0.47 34.22 11.98
C GLN A 186 -0.76 33.66 10.59
N PRO A 187 -0.03 34.12 9.56
CA PRO A 187 -0.10 33.45 8.26
C PRO A 187 0.37 32.00 8.40
N GLU A 188 -0.02 31.17 7.45
CA GLU A 188 0.55 29.81 7.32
C GLU A 188 0.27 28.89 8.52
N SER A 189 -0.83 29.10 9.23
CA SER A 189 -1.37 28.16 10.23
C SER A 189 -2.02 26.91 9.59
N TYR A 190 -1.23 26.17 8.80
CA TYR A 190 -1.69 24.97 8.10
C TYR A 190 -2.00 23.80 9.05
N LEU A 191 -2.85 22.90 8.59
CA LEU A 191 -2.84 21.48 9.00
C LEU A 191 -1.86 20.73 8.10
N TYR A 192 -0.84 20.10 8.68
CA TYR A 192 0.14 19.30 7.97
C TYR A 192 -0.15 17.81 8.13
N CYS A 193 0.18 17.04 7.10
CA CYS A 193 0.37 15.60 7.20
C CYS A 193 1.78 15.23 6.80
N PHE A 194 2.47 14.52 7.69
CA PHE A 194 3.80 13.95 7.45
C PHE A 194 3.69 12.44 7.38
N ASN A 195 4.49 11.80 6.52
CA ASN A 195 4.65 10.35 6.56
C ASN A 195 5.52 9.92 7.76
N HIS A 196 5.65 8.61 7.95
CA HIS A 196 6.46 8.02 9.03
C HIS A 196 7.95 8.47 9.04
N GLN A 197 8.47 9.02 7.93
CA GLN A 197 9.85 9.49 7.78
C GLN A 197 10.01 11.01 7.93
N GLY A 198 8.92 11.75 8.14
CA GLY A 198 8.93 13.21 8.29
C GLY A 198 8.88 13.99 6.98
N LYS A 199 8.57 13.34 5.86
CA LYS A 199 8.27 14.01 4.60
C LYS A 199 6.83 14.54 4.65
N ILE A 200 6.64 15.80 4.28
CA ILE A 200 5.31 16.38 4.10
C ILE A 200 4.62 15.66 2.94
N LEU A 201 3.50 15.01 3.22
CA LEU A 201 2.60 14.44 2.21
C LEU A 201 1.74 15.56 1.63
N TRP A 202 1.09 16.32 2.51
CA TRP A 202 0.25 17.46 2.15
C TRP A 202 0.16 18.47 3.30
N LYS A 203 -0.35 19.66 2.96
CA LYS A 203 -0.73 20.69 3.93
C LYS A 203 -2.01 21.37 3.47
N TYR A 204 -2.90 21.66 4.41
CA TYR A 204 -4.20 22.28 4.13
C TYR A 204 -4.36 23.59 4.89
N LEU A 205 -4.80 24.62 4.18
CA LEU A 205 -5.26 25.91 4.73
C LEU A 205 -6.39 26.43 3.83
N PRO A 206 -7.51 26.89 4.40
CA PRO A 206 -8.59 27.47 3.61
C PRO A 206 -8.08 28.65 2.77
N LYS A 207 -8.48 28.69 1.50
CA LYS A 207 -8.04 29.71 0.53
C LYS A 207 -9.06 30.83 0.39
N GLU A 208 -10.30 30.55 0.77
CA GLU A 208 -11.42 31.47 0.70
C GLU A 208 -11.17 32.70 1.57
N VAL A 209 -11.60 33.85 1.08
CA VAL A 209 -11.73 35.04 1.92
C VAL A 209 -13.17 35.03 2.46
N PRO A 210 -13.37 34.96 3.78
CA PRO A 210 -14.72 34.93 4.33
C PRO A 210 -15.40 36.29 4.09
N ILE A 211 -16.56 36.26 3.46
CA ILE A 211 -17.40 37.43 3.23
C ILE A 211 -18.74 37.15 3.90
N PHE A 212 -19.15 38.05 4.78
CA PHE A 212 -20.44 37.96 5.45
C PHE A 212 -21.16 39.32 5.36
N GLY A 213 -22.30 39.34 4.66
CA GLY A 213 -22.95 40.57 4.25
C GLY A 213 -22.01 41.44 3.39
N GLN A 214 -21.69 42.64 3.87
CA GLN A 214 -20.76 43.56 3.21
C GLN A 214 -19.35 43.58 3.84
N VAL A 215 -19.09 42.72 4.83
CA VAL A 215 -17.84 42.70 5.57
C VAL A 215 -16.95 41.57 5.07
N THR A 216 -15.71 41.92 4.74
CA THR A 216 -14.64 40.98 4.39
C THR A 216 -13.76 40.71 5.60
N TYR A 217 -13.61 39.43 5.96
CA TYR A 217 -12.81 38.99 7.10
C TYR A 217 -11.39 38.60 6.68
N SER A 218 -10.50 38.53 7.66
CA SER A 218 -9.12 38.11 7.43
C SER A 218 -9.04 36.64 7.02
N LYS A 219 -8.15 36.35 6.06
CA LYS A 219 -7.77 35.00 5.62
C LYS A 219 -6.73 34.32 6.53
N ASN A 220 -6.33 34.96 7.63
CA ASN A 220 -5.40 34.37 8.60
C ASN A 220 -6.19 33.46 9.55
N TYR A 221 -6.61 32.31 9.04
CA TYR A 221 -7.33 31.32 9.82
C TYR A 221 -6.47 30.78 10.96
N ARG A 222 -7.13 30.43 12.06
CA ARG A 222 -6.55 29.67 13.17
C ARG A 222 -7.18 28.28 13.18
N GLY A 223 -6.37 27.23 13.34
CA GLY A 223 -6.92 25.92 13.65
C GLY A 223 -7.58 25.91 15.02
N HIS A 224 -8.72 25.24 15.15
CA HIS A 224 -9.34 24.97 16.46
C HIS A 224 -9.05 23.53 16.90
N GLY A 225 -9.08 22.60 15.95
CA GLY A 225 -8.73 21.20 16.11
C GLY A 225 -9.39 20.36 15.03
N PHE A 226 -9.19 19.04 15.09
CA PHE A 226 -9.77 18.09 14.14
C PHE A 226 -10.18 16.79 14.81
N ILE A 227 -11.02 16.01 14.12
CA ILE A 227 -11.30 14.60 14.43
C ILE A 227 -11.08 13.75 13.18
N LEU A 228 -10.92 12.46 13.38
CA LEU A 228 -10.72 11.45 12.34
C LEU A 228 -11.87 10.45 12.38
N GLU A 229 -12.39 10.08 11.22
CA GLU A 229 -13.42 9.06 11.08
C GLU A 229 -13.31 8.46 9.68
N ASP A 230 -13.62 7.18 9.56
CA ASP A 230 -13.74 6.46 8.28
C ASP A 230 -15.23 6.46 7.89
N PHE A 231 -15.65 7.52 7.19
CA PHE A 231 -17.07 7.75 6.85
C PHE A 231 -17.53 6.85 5.69
N ASP A 232 -16.64 6.56 4.75
CA ASP A 232 -16.94 5.74 3.57
C ASP A 232 -16.58 4.25 3.74
N GLN A 233 -15.99 3.89 4.88
CA GLN A 233 -15.62 2.53 5.29
C GLN A 233 -14.59 1.88 4.37
N ASP A 234 -13.70 2.69 3.78
CA ASP A 234 -12.60 2.20 2.94
C ASP A 234 -11.34 1.80 3.72
N GLY A 235 -11.32 2.11 5.03
CA GLY A 235 -10.23 1.83 5.96
C GLY A 235 -9.23 2.98 6.13
N SER A 236 -9.31 4.00 5.27
CA SER A 236 -8.64 5.28 5.43
C SER A 236 -9.49 6.19 6.33
N SER A 237 -8.87 7.22 6.90
CA SER A 237 -9.58 8.20 7.72
C SER A 237 -9.74 9.51 6.99
N GLU A 238 -10.97 10.00 6.94
CA GLU A 238 -11.28 11.39 6.64
C GLU A 238 -11.00 12.26 7.86
N ILE A 239 -10.72 13.53 7.60
CA ILE A 239 -10.39 14.53 8.62
C ILE A 239 -11.45 15.62 8.62
N VAL A 240 -12.15 15.77 9.75
CA VAL A 240 -13.03 16.92 10.00
C VAL A 240 -12.24 17.97 10.78
N ALA A 241 -11.89 19.07 10.14
CA ALA A 241 -11.08 20.14 10.73
C ALA A 241 -11.87 21.45 10.87
N ILE A 242 -11.71 22.12 12.02
CA ILE A 242 -12.34 23.41 12.29
C ILE A 242 -11.31 24.53 12.20
N PHE A 243 -11.64 25.56 11.43
CA PHE A 243 -10.87 26.79 11.26
C PHE A 243 -11.67 27.99 11.74
N HIS A 244 -11.05 28.83 12.58
CA HIS A 244 -11.61 30.08 13.05
C HIS A 244 -10.97 31.26 12.35
N CYS A 245 -11.77 32.24 11.93
CA CYS A 245 -11.23 33.56 11.62
C CYS A 245 -10.67 34.21 12.90
N PRO A 246 -9.77 35.21 12.79
CA PRO A 246 -9.18 35.90 13.95
C PRO A 246 -10.16 36.43 14.99
N THR A 247 -11.37 36.77 14.56
CA THR A 247 -12.50 37.27 15.35
C THR A 247 -13.41 36.18 15.91
N PHE A 248 -13.04 34.89 15.73
CA PHE A 248 -13.87 33.72 16.00
C PHE A 248 -15.20 33.67 15.21
N PHE A 249 -15.29 34.47 14.15
CA PHE A 249 -16.43 34.58 13.25
C PHE A 249 -15.97 35.12 11.89
N PRO A 250 -16.45 34.58 10.76
CA PRO A 250 -17.14 33.29 10.65
C PRO A 250 -16.20 32.11 10.99
N THR A 251 -16.78 30.92 11.16
CA THR A 251 -16.01 29.69 11.35
C THR A 251 -16.31 28.72 10.21
N LEU A 252 -15.28 27.98 9.81
CA LEU A 252 -15.33 27.04 8.70
C LEU A 252 -15.01 25.65 9.24
N LEU A 253 -15.90 24.69 8.96
CA LEU A 253 -15.65 23.28 9.12
C LEU A 253 -15.37 22.68 7.74
N VAL A 254 -14.31 21.88 7.66
CA VAL A 254 -13.82 21.29 6.42
C VAL A 254 -13.72 19.79 6.59
N LEU A 255 -14.21 19.04 5.61
CA LEU A 255 -13.96 17.61 5.47
C LEU A 255 -12.86 17.40 4.43
N LEU A 256 -11.83 16.64 4.80
CA LEU A 256 -10.72 16.25 3.94
C LEU A 256 -10.64 14.72 3.86
N ASN A 257 -10.19 14.17 2.73
CA ASN A 257 -9.73 12.77 2.67
C ASN A 257 -8.31 12.62 3.24
N CYS A 258 -7.80 11.39 3.30
CA CYS A 258 -6.47 11.09 3.83
C CYS A 258 -5.32 11.68 2.97
N GLU A 259 -5.57 12.04 1.71
CA GLU A 259 -4.64 12.79 0.83
C GLU A 259 -4.70 14.31 1.00
N GLY A 260 -5.57 14.83 1.87
CA GLY A 260 -5.71 16.27 2.15
C GLY A 260 -6.50 17.03 1.08
N GLU A 261 -7.21 16.33 0.20
CA GLU A 261 -8.18 16.90 -0.73
C GLU A 261 -9.47 17.25 0.02
N CYS A 262 -10.06 18.39 -0.32
CA CYS A 262 -11.26 18.87 0.34
C CYS A 262 -12.52 18.27 -0.30
N LEU A 263 -13.25 17.49 0.50
CA LEU A 263 -14.50 16.82 0.11
C LEU A 263 -15.71 17.74 0.29
N GLY A 264 -15.72 18.56 1.35
CA GLY A 264 -16.85 19.44 1.65
C GLY A 264 -16.51 20.54 2.65
N LYS A 265 -17.41 21.54 2.74
CA LYS A 265 -17.20 22.74 3.57
C LYS A 265 -18.50 23.31 4.11
N TYR A 266 -18.56 23.42 5.43
CA TYR A 266 -19.66 24.07 6.13
C TYR A 266 -19.23 25.39 6.76
N TRP A 267 -19.95 26.46 6.43
CA TRP A 267 -19.76 27.79 7.04
C TRP A 267 -20.80 28.03 8.13
N ASN A 268 -20.32 28.39 9.32
CA ASN A 268 -21.19 28.85 10.39
C ASN A 268 -21.06 30.37 10.58
N SER A 269 -22.22 31.03 10.68
CA SER A 269 -22.32 32.44 11.05
C SER A 269 -22.13 32.62 12.56
N GLY A 270 -20.99 32.20 13.08
CA GLY A 270 -20.60 32.33 14.49
C GLY A 270 -19.42 31.43 14.77
N ARG A 271 -19.39 30.79 15.94
CA ARG A 271 -18.28 29.94 16.39
C ARG A 271 -18.69 28.48 16.50
N ILE A 272 -18.05 27.60 15.72
CA ILE A 272 -18.08 26.15 15.98
C ILE A 272 -17.06 25.84 17.07
N ASN A 273 -17.53 25.30 18.19
CA ASN A 273 -16.71 25.03 19.37
C ASN A 273 -16.39 23.55 19.53
N ASP A 274 -17.25 22.68 19.01
CA ASP A 274 -17.13 21.25 19.23
C ASP A 274 -17.64 20.46 18.03
N VAL A 275 -17.09 19.26 17.87
CA VAL A 275 -17.47 18.29 16.86
C VAL A 275 -17.40 16.88 17.43
N LEU A 276 -18.35 16.04 17.01
CA LEU A 276 -18.47 14.62 17.31
C LEU A 276 -18.93 13.88 16.07
N THR A 277 -18.71 12.58 16.03
CA THR A 277 -19.30 11.67 15.03
C THR A 277 -20.13 10.62 15.73
N ALA A 278 -21.30 10.33 15.16
CA ALA A 278 -22.16 9.24 15.60
C ALA A 278 -23.09 8.84 14.47
N ASP A 279 -23.38 7.54 14.37
CA ASP A 279 -24.46 7.02 13.54
C ASP A 279 -25.78 7.35 14.24
N PHE A 280 -26.43 8.42 13.77
CA PHE A 280 -27.61 9.00 14.39
C PHE A 280 -28.90 8.44 13.79
N ASP A 281 -28.89 8.06 12.51
CA ASP A 281 -30.07 7.51 11.82
C ASP A 281 -30.09 5.98 11.68
N GLY A 282 -28.99 5.30 12.05
CA GLY A 282 -28.85 3.86 12.10
C GLY A 282 -28.50 3.20 10.77
N ASP A 283 -27.99 3.97 9.79
CA ASP A 283 -27.62 3.45 8.47
C ASP A 283 -26.21 2.82 8.42
N GLY A 284 -25.42 3.00 9.48
CA GLY A 284 -24.06 2.48 9.64
C GLY A 284 -22.96 3.43 9.17
N GLN A 285 -23.28 4.52 8.48
CA GLN A 285 -22.42 5.69 8.32
C GLN A 285 -22.59 6.60 9.55
N LYS A 286 -21.57 7.36 9.91
CA LYS A 286 -21.67 8.33 11.01
C LYS A 286 -21.92 9.72 10.45
N GLU A 287 -22.77 10.49 11.11
CA GLU A 287 -22.94 11.91 10.83
C GLU A 287 -21.94 12.74 11.62
N ILE A 288 -21.67 13.95 11.10
CA ILE A 288 -20.89 14.99 11.78
C ILE A 288 -21.85 15.83 12.62
N ILE A 289 -21.67 15.79 13.94
CA ILE A 289 -22.47 16.57 14.90
C ILE A 289 -21.63 17.74 15.40
N ILE A 290 -22.10 18.96 15.16
CA ILE A 290 -21.39 20.17 15.58
C ILE A 290 -22.13 20.93 16.67
N GLY A 291 -21.40 21.40 17.66
CA GLY A 291 -21.88 22.38 18.65
C GLY A 291 -21.41 23.77 18.26
N PHE A 292 -22.34 24.70 18.09
CA PHE A 292 -22.02 26.04 17.59
C PHE A 292 -22.79 27.16 18.27
N GLN A 293 -22.20 28.36 18.23
CA GLN A 293 -22.85 29.63 18.46
C GLN A 293 -23.16 30.27 17.11
N ASN A 294 -24.35 30.86 16.97
CA ASN A 294 -24.76 31.59 15.78
C ASN A 294 -25.05 33.05 16.14
N ASN A 295 -24.34 33.96 15.47
CA ASN A 295 -24.38 35.40 15.69
C ASN A 295 -25.65 36.05 15.13
N GLU A 296 -26.19 35.54 14.02
CA GLU A 296 -27.43 36.04 13.43
C GLU A 296 -28.61 35.80 14.38
N TRP A 297 -28.72 34.59 14.91
CA TRP A 297 -29.82 34.21 15.81
C TRP A 297 -29.52 34.49 17.29
N ARG A 298 -28.27 34.80 17.64
CA ARG A 298 -27.78 34.99 19.02
C ARG A 298 -28.10 33.80 19.92
N GLN A 299 -27.94 32.60 19.37
CA GLN A 299 -28.27 31.34 20.04
C GLN A 299 -27.14 30.33 19.88
N GLU A 300 -27.11 29.38 20.80
CA GLU A 300 -26.35 28.15 20.69
C GLU A 300 -27.21 27.08 20.03
N GLY A 301 -26.57 26.18 19.29
CA GLY A 301 -27.26 25.15 18.55
C GLY A 301 -26.40 23.92 18.32
N ILE A 302 -27.09 22.87 17.88
CA ILE A 302 -26.49 21.63 17.40
C ILE A 302 -26.96 21.45 15.96
N ALA A 303 -26.05 21.08 15.08
CA ALA A 303 -26.38 20.65 13.73
C ALA A 303 -25.81 19.25 13.49
N VAL A 304 -26.54 18.48 12.70
CA VAL A 304 -26.16 17.15 12.22
C VAL A 304 -25.97 17.27 10.72
N LEU A 305 -24.78 16.92 10.24
CA LEU A 305 -24.37 17.08 8.86
C LEU A 305 -23.98 15.70 8.32
N SER A 306 -24.52 15.33 7.17
CA SER A 306 -24.06 14.15 6.43
C SER A 306 -22.69 14.44 5.81
N PRO A 307 -21.71 13.52 5.90
CA PRO A 307 -20.39 13.70 5.29
C PRO A 307 -20.47 13.83 3.76
N ASP A 308 -21.46 13.20 3.12
CA ASP A 308 -21.66 13.23 1.66
C ASP A 308 -22.17 14.58 1.12
N HIS A 309 -22.65 15.45 2.00
CA HIS A 309 -23.37 16.68 1.63
C HIS A 309 -22.86 17.94 2.36
N LEU A 310 -21.59 17.92 2.78
CA LEU A 310 -21.01 18.97 3.62
C LEU A 310 -20.72 20.32 2.93
#